data_AF-A0AAU3UNP7-F1
#
_entry.id   AF-A0AAU3UNP7-F1
#
_cell.length_a   1.000
_cell.length_b   1.000
_cell.length_c   1.000
_cell.angle_alpha   90.00
_cell.angle_beta   90.00
_cell.angle_gamma   90.00
#
_symmetry.space_group_name_H-M   'P 1'
#
loop_
_entity.id
_entity.type
_entity.pdbx_description
1 polymer ?
#
loop_
_entity_poly.entity_id
_entity_poly.type
_entity_poly.pdbx_seq_one_letter_code
_entity_poly.pdbx_strand_id
1 'polypeptide(L)'
;MKQQRPATARAVTDGIKLHRHQVRSVGGVHTVITLRPGTQVRFSTNRFHDTWHVLSDGHGARLLARLLWGLSYQARPGTIVLIDRQFVTPNPFDADPADPIVLVPGWCTPFDERAARQLKAAMPLSHSDGTVRWHTFGLDRTSEPEALEAWWDSYRHRQGNGGVTSRSGLLVLTPGSPDEARAWALRASALNADNRSGTDYVYLGPWDRGYNGEIQIFRRFRPMVSVAGRARAQVRSRPDAPTDPDALRPAVWREAEYVRGDAHLKIRDYNSRALGVEAAAMLAAAAVTTLDELADVGAAEAYRRMRAAAVPGLTLDMLWAMEGTLTFRDPRVVSPERRQELLAELGPGRTAEPVLRPRRYRAPIRAARSAY
;
A
#
# COMPACT_ATOMS: atom_id res chain seq x y z
N MET A 1 21.79 -25.24 9.74
CA MET A 1 22.26 -24.11 8.91
C MET A 1 22.93 -23.07 9.80
N LYS A 2 24.11 -22.58 9.44
CA LYS A 2 24.86 -21.58 10.24
C LYS A 2 24.18 -20.21 10.08
N GLN A 3 23.64 -19.65 11.17
CA GLN A 3 23.01 -18.32 11.15
C GLN A 3 24.05 -17.25 10.79
N GLN A 4 23.66 -16.27 9.99
CA GLN A 4 24.52 -15.14 9.66
C GLN A 4 24.76 -14.27 10.90
N ARG A 5 25.95 -13.67 10.99
CA ARG A 5 26.23 -12.65 12.00
C ARG A 5 25.26 -11.46 11.80
N PRO A 6 24.72 -10.85 12.87
CA PRO A 6 23.70 -9.81 12.77
C PRO A 6 24.05 -8.64 11.85
N ALA A 7 25.31 -8.17 11.89
CA ALA A 7 25.80 -7.10 11.03
C ALA A 7 25.76 -7.47 9.53
N THR A 8 26.12 -8.71 9.19
CA THR A 8 26.08 -9.21 7.81
C THR A 8 24.65 -9.44 7.33
N ALA A 9 23.76 -9.86 8.23
CA ALA A 9 22.36 -10.13 7.92
C ALA A 9 21.57 -8.87 7.51
N ARG A 10 22.01 -7.69 7.96
CA ARG A 10 21.44 -6.37 7.61
C ARG A 10 22.29 -5.57 6.62
N ALA A 11 23.43 -6.08 6.18
CA ALA A 11 24.33 -5.33 5.31
C ALA A 11 23.75 -5.24 3.89
N VAL A 12 23.59 -4.01 3.40
CA VAL A 12 23.21 -3.70 2.02
C VAL A 12 24.26 -2.75 1.44
N THR A 13 25.44 -3.31 1.21
CA THR A 13 26.62 -2.62 0.70
C THR A 13 27.08 -3.25 -0.60
N ASP A 14 28.13 -2.71 -1.22
CA ASP A 14 28.82 -3.43 -2.29
C ASP A 14 29.30 -4.83 -1.84
N GLY A 15 29.30 -5.78 -2.77
CA GLY A 15 29.82 -7.13 -2.55
C GLY A 15 28.93 -8.03 -1.68
N ILE A 16 27.60 -7.88 -1.75
CA ILE A 16 26.65 -8.71 -1.01
C ILE A 16 26.89 -10.18 -1.34
N LYS A 17 26.95 -11.05 -0.34
CA LYS A 17 27.08 -12.50 -0.57
C LYS A 17 25.70 -13.10 -0.83
N LEU A 18 25.53 -13.67 -2.01
CA LEU A 18 24.31 -14.36 -2.45
C LEU A 18 24.58 -15.87 -2.61
N HIS A 19 23.53 -16.67 -2.62
CA HIS A 19 23.62 -18.08 -2.96
C HIS A 19 23.41 -18.29 -4.46
N ARG A 20 24.12 -19.27 -5.01
CA ARG A 20 23.96 -19.73 -6.38
C ARG A 20 23.29 -21.09 -6.37
N HIS A 21 22.33 -21.29 -7.27
CA HIS A 21 21.70 -22.57 -7.53
C HIS A 21 21.70 -22.83 -9.04
N GLN A 22 21.86 -24.08 -9.45
CA GLN A 22 21.71 -24.54 -10.82
C GLN A 22 20.36 -25.25 -10.92
N VAL A 23 19.41 -24.64 -11.62
CA VAL A 23 18.08 -25.23 -11.83
C VAL A 23 18.01 -25.72 -13.27
N ARG A 24 17.92 -27.05 -13.43
CA ARG A 24 17.75 -27.67 -14.74
C ARG A 24 16.31 -27.55 -15.20
N SER A 25 16.14 -27.14 -16.44
CA SER A 25 14.86 -27.03 -17.14
C SER A 25 14.95 -27.76 -18.46
N VAL A 26 13.81 -28.04 -19.10
CA VAL A 26 13.81 -28.66 -20.43
C VAL A 26 14.46 -27.75 -21.50
N GLY A 27 14.60 -26.45 -21.21
CA GLY A 27 15.24 -25.46 -22.09
C GLY A 27 16.71 -25.16 -21.77
N GLY A 28 17.30 -25.80 -20.74
CA GLY A 28 18.70 -25.58 -20.36
C GLY A 28 18.91 -25.51 -18.84
N VAL A 29 20.04 -24.96 -18.42
CA VAL A 29 20.34 -24.78 -17.00
C VAL A 29 20.28 -23.29 -16.67
N HIS A 30 19.42 -22.93 -15.71
CA HIS A 30 19.37 -21.57 -15.18
C HIS A 30 20.27 -21.44 -13.97
N THR A 31 21.07 -20.38 -13.94
CA THR A 31 21.77 -19.95 -12.73
C THR A 31 20.84 -19.06 -11.93
N VAL A 32 20.28 -19.59 -10.86
CA VAL A 32 19.38 -18.87 -9.95
C VAL A 32 20.16 -18.33 -8.78
N ILE A 33 20.18 -17.00 -8.66
CA ILE A 33 20.83 -16.28 -7.57
C ILE A 33 19.80 -15.95 -6.51
N THR A 34 20.01 -16.35 -5.26
CA THR A 34 19.08 -16.12 -4.16
C THR A 34 19.73 -15.33 -3.03
N LEU A 35 18.90 -14.61 -2.28
CA LEU A 35 19.30 -14.10 -0.98
C LEU A 35 19.65 -15.27 -0.04
N ARG A 36 20.68 -15.07 0.78
CA ARG A 36 21.09 -16.09 1.74
C ARG A 36 20.05 -16.23 2.87
N PRO A 37 19.83 -17.44 3.39
CA PRO A 37 19.08 -17.62 4.63
C PRO A 37 19.60 -16.71 5.75
N GLY A 38 18.68 -16.08 6.48
CA GLY A 38 18.99 -15.14 7.54
C GLY A 38 19.16 -13.68 7.11
N THR A 39 19.13 -13.36 5.80
CA THR A 39 19.07 -11.97 5.33
C THR A 39 17.82 -11.29 5.91
N GLN A 40 18.00 -10.15 6.59
CA GLN A 40 16.94 -9.46 7.32
C GLN A 40 16.20 -8.44 6.45
N VAL A 41 15.49 -8.93 5.45
CA VAL A 41 14.64 -8.12 4.57
C VAL A 41 13.24 -8.71 4.47
N ARG A 42 12.24 -7.89 4.18
CA ARG A 42 10.89 -8.33 3.88
C ARG A 42 10.35 -7.57 2.68
N PHE A 43 9.81 -8.32 1.74
CA PHE A 43 9.07 -7.80 0.59
C PHE A 43 7.64 -8.32 0.63
N SER A 44 6.75 -7.65 -0.09
CA SER A 44 5.46 -8.19 -0.47
C SER A 44 5.20 -7.84 -1.93
N THR A 45 4.20 -8.48 -2.52
CA THR A 45 3.66 -8.14 -3.83
C THR A 45 2.14 -8.09 -3.77
N ASN A 46 1.53 -7.31 -4.66
CA ASN A 46 0.09 -7.31 -4.92
C ASN A 46 -0.18 -6.77 -6.33
N ARG A 47 -1.43 -6.86 -6.77
CA ARG A 47 -1.94 -6.19 -7.96
C ARG A 47 -3.02 -5.20 -7.54
N PHE A 48 -2.87 -3.93 -7.89
CA PHE A 48 -3.82 -2.87 -7.57
C PHE A 48 -3.84 -1.84 -8.71
N HIS A 49 -5.03 -1.34 -9.08
CA HIS A 49 -5.21 -0.46 -10.26
C HIS A 49 -4.48 -0.94 -11.53
N ASP A 50 -4.56 -2.25 -11.80
CA ASP A 50 -3.87 -2.92 -12.92
C ASP A 50 -2.34 -2.86 -12.94
N THR A 51 -1.73 -2.33 -11.88
CA THR A 51 -0.29 -2.29 -11.66
C THR A 51 0.14 -3.37 -10.67
N TRP A 52 1.22 -4.09 -11.00
CA TRP A 52 1.86 -4.99 -10.03
C TRP A 52 2.83 -4.20 -9.16
N HIS A 53 2.81 -4.45 -7.85
CA HIS A 53 3.69 -3.75 -6.93
C HIS A 53 4.70 -4.70 -6.29
N VAL A 54 5.92 -4.19 -6.10
CA VAL A 54 6.88 -4.70 -5.12
C VAL A 54 6.87 -3.75 -3.93
N LEU A 55 6.45 -4.26 -2.78
CA LEU A 55 6.24 -3.48 -1.55
C LEU A 55 7.33 -3.80 -0.52
N SER A 56 7.90 -2.77 0.13
CA SER A 56 8.88 -2.99 1.20
C SER A 56 9.03 -1.78 2.14
N ASP A 57 10.09 -1.77 2.96
CA ASP A 57 10.62 -0.59 3.63
C ASP A 57 11.83 -0.02 2.84
N GLY A 58 12.37 1.12 3.30
CA GLY A 58 13.54 1.73 2.65
C GLY A 58 14.78 0.82 2.64
N HIS A 59 14.89 -0.12 3.60
CA HIS A 59 15.99 -1.09 3.58
C HIS A 59 15.83 -2.12 2.45
N GLY A 60 14.62 -2.63 2.23
CA GLY A 60 14.35 -3.53 1.12
C GLY A 60 14.47 -2.87 -0.26
N ALA A 61 14.09 -1.60 -0.41
CA ALA A 61 14.33 -0.86 -1.65
C ALA A 61 15.83 -0.71 -1.97
N ARG A 62 16.67 -0.39 -0.98
CA ARG A 62 18.13 -0.37 -1.17
C ARG A 62 18.68 -1.75 -1.57
N LEU A 63 18.17 -2.83 -1.00
CA LEU A 63 18.59 -4.18 -1.39
C LEU A 63 18.16 -4.50 -2.82
N LEU A 64 16.91 -4.19 -3.19
CA LEU A 64 16.41 -4.38 -4.55
C LEU A 64 17.23 -3.58 -5.56
N ALA A 65 17.60 -2.34 -5.24
CA ALA A 65 18.51 -1.53 -6.04
C ALA A 65 19.86 -2.22 -6.27
N ARG A 66 20.47 -2.80 -5.22
CA ARG A 66 21.73 -3.55 -5.34
C ARG A 66 21.59 -4.79 -6.23
N LEU A 67 20.47 -5.51 -6.10
CA LEU A 67 20.19 -6.67 -6.93
C LEU A 67 20.06 -6.29 -8.41
N LEU A 68 19.24 -5.28 -8.73
CA LEU A 68 19.04 -4.76 -10.09
C LEU A 68 20.33 -4.19 -10.69
N TRP A 69 21.07 -3.38 -9.93
CA TRP A 69 22.32 -2.79 -10.39
C TRP A 69 23.35 -3.86 -10.70
N GLY A 70 23.60 -4.79 -9.76
CA GLY A 70 24.55 -5.86 -9.98
C GLY A 70 24.14 -6.81 -11.12
N LEU A 71 22.83 -6.99 -11.36
CA LEU A 71 22.31 -7.77 -12.49
C LEU A 71 22.76 -7.15 -13.82
N SER A 72 22.75 -5.82 -13.92
CA SER A 72 23.18 -5.10 -15.13
C SER A 72 24.65 -5.32 -15.52
N TYR A 73 25.51 -5.73 -14.57
CA TYR A 73 26.93 -5.99 -14.82
C TYR A 73 27.29 -7.48 -14.85
N GLN A 74 26.58 -8.30 -14.07
CA GLN A 74 26.97 -9.68 -13.81
C GLN A 74 26.07 -10.71 -14.50
N ALA A 75 24.97 -10.28 -15.13
CA ALA A 75 24.10 -11.19 -15.87
C ALA A 75 24.84 -11.90 -17.01
N ARG A 76 24.67 -13.22 -17.06
CA ARG A 76 24.97 -14.07 -18.22
C ARG A 76 23.67 -14.69 -18.72
N PRO A 77 23.60 -15.16 -19.97
CA PRO A 77 22.44 -15.90 -20.45
C PRO A 77 22.04 -17.02 -19.47
N GLY A 78 20.75 -17.08 -19.12
CA GLY A 78 20.21 -18.03 -18.15
C GLY A 78 20.34 -17.62 -16.68
N THR A 79 20.86 -16.43 -16.38
CA THR A 79 20.94 -15.90 -15.00
C THR A 79 19.64 -15.23 -14.58
N ILE A 80 19.10 -15.59 -13.42
CA ILE A 80 17.97 -14.88 -12.80
C ILE A 80 18.26 -14.65 -11.31
N VAL A 81 17.62 -13.64 -10.73
CA VAL A 81 17.63 -13.41 -9.27
C VAL A 81 16.27 -13.75 -8.70
N LEU A 82 16.22 -14.56 -7.63
CA LEU A 82 14.99 -14.96 -6.95
C LEU A 82 14.99 -14.44 -5.50
N ILE A 83 13.95 -13.69 -5.17
CA ILE A 83 13.55 -13.37 -3.80
C ILE A 83 12.45 -14.36 -3.41
N ASP A 84 12.87 -15.46 -2.78
CA ASP A 84 12.02 -16.59 -2.42
C ASP A 84 11.05 -16.25 -1.26
N ARG A 85 10.04 -17.11 -1.05
CA ARG A 85 8.97 -17.01 -0.04
C ARG A 85 9.44 -16.68 1.36
N GLN A 86 10.63 -17.13 1.76
CA GLN A 86 11.18 -16.82 3.10
C GLN A 86 11.43 -15.32 3.33
N PHE A 87 11.53 -14.53 2.26
CA PHE A 87 11.70 -13.07 2.30
C PHE A 87 10.43 -12.32 1.90
N VAL A 88 9.36 -13.04 1.55
CA VAL A 88 8.08 -12.49 1.14
C VAL A 88 7.06 -12.68 2.25
N THR A 89 6.31 -11.63 2.53
CA THR A 89 5.24 -11.61 3.53
C THR A 89 3.92 -11.25 2.84
N PRO A 90 2.74 -11.58 3.41
CA PRO A 90 1.47 -11.09 2.88
C PRO A 90 1.45 -9.56 2.75
N ASN A 91 0.60 -9.06 1.85
CA ASN A 91 0.57 -7.64 1.58
C ASN A 91 0.10 -6.81 2.79
N PRO A 92 0.59 -5.56 2.91
CA PRO A 92 0.39 -4.74 4.10
C PRO A 92 -1.03 -4.14 4.21
N PHE A 93 -1.96 -4.49 3.31
CA PHE A 93 -3.29 -3.90 3.24
C PHE A 93 -4.37 -4.88 3.71
N ASP A 94 -4.45 -6.05 3.10
CA ASP A 94 -5.46 -7.09 3.41
C ASP A 94 -4.86 -8.44 3.79
N ALA A 95 -3.53 -8.54 3.83
CA ALA A 95 -2.80 -9.78 4.09
C ALA A 95 -3.18 -10.92 3.13
N ASP A 96 -3.55 -10.61 1.88
CA ASP A 96 -3.53 -11.62 0.83
C ASP A 96 -2.09 -12.15 0.63
N PRO A 97 -1.96 -13.44 0.26
CA PRO A 97 -0.67 -14.03 -0.06
C PRO A 97 0.05 -13.25 -1.16
N ALA A 98 1.34 -13.05 -0.99
CA ALA A 98 2.21 -12.43 -1.98
C ALA A 98 3.02 -13.47 -2.75
N ASP A 99 3.30 -13.15 -4.01
CA ASP A 99 4.12 -13.97 -4.90
C ASP A 99 5.62 -13.70 -4.70
N PRO A 100 6.49 -14.74 -4.79
CA PRO A 100 7.93 -14.57 -4.91
C PRO A 100 8.31 -13.66 -6.08
N ILE A 101 9.42 -12.93 -5.92
CA ILE A 101 9.87 -11.95 -6.93
C ILE A 101 11.05 -12.52 -7.71
N VAL A 102 11.00 -12.42 -9.02
CA VAL A 102 12.06 -12.84 -9.94
C VAL A 102 12.54 -11.64 -10.75
N LEU A 103 13.85 -11.39 -10.75
CA LEU A 103 14.48 -10.40 -11.63
C LEU A 103 15.10 -11.14 -12.81
N VAL A 104 14.69 -10.79 -14.02
CA VAL A 104 15.12 -11.42 -15.27
C VAL A 104 15.82 -10.39 -16.14
N PRO A 105 17.09 -10.60 -16.54
CA PRO A 105 17.77 -9.73 -17.48
C PRO A 105 17.22 -9.98 -18.90
N GLY A 106 16.16 -9.26 -19.28
CA GLY A 106 15.40 -9.49 -20.51
C GLY A 106 16.22 -9.38 -21.81
N TRP A 107 17.35 -8.68 -21.76
CA TRP A 107 18.28 -8.56 -22.89
C TRP A 107 19.07 -9.84 -23.19
N CYS A 108 19.17 -10.79 -22.26
CA CYS A 108 19.98 -12.00 -22.46
C CYS A 108 19.41 -13.29 -21.87
N THR A 109 18.29 -13.24 -21.13
CA THR A 109 17.68 -14.43 -20.53
C THR A 109 16.19 -14.50 -20.88
N PRO A 110 15.79 -15.43 -21.77
CA PRO A 110 14.38 -15.71 -22.00
C PRO A 110 13.76 -16.33 -20.74
N PHE A 111 12.57 -15.87 -20.38
CA PHE A 111 11.83 -16.38 -19.22
C PHE A 111 10.33 -16.38 -19.50
N ASP A 112 9.83 -17.52 -19.95
CA ASP A 112 8.44 -17.72 -20.32
C ASP A 112 7.62 -18.40 -19.21
N GLU A 113 6.36 -18.73 -19.50
CA GLU A 113 5.47 -19.41 -18.54
C GLU A 113 5.96 -20.81 -18.18
N ARG A 114 6.69 -21.48 -19.09
CA ARG A 114 7.24 -22.81 -18.85
C ARG A 114 8.42 -22.74 -17.88
N ALA A 115 9.33 -21.80 -18.09
CA ALA A 115 10.45 -21.53 -17.20
C ALA A 115 9.95 -21.13 -15.80
N ALA A 116 8.92 -20.29 -15.72
CA ALA A 116 8.27 -19.91 -14.45
C ALA A 116 7.71 -21.13 -13.69
N ARG A 117 6.96 -22.02 -14.37
CA ARG A 117 6.44 -23.27 -13.75
C ARG A 117 7.55 -24.17 -13.24
N GLN A 118 8.62 -24.33 -14.03
CA GLN A 118 9.75 -25.18 -13.68
C GLN A 118 10.53 -24.62 -12.48
N LEU A 119 10.77 -23.31 -12.45
CA LEU A 119 11.37 -22.65 -11.30
C LEU A 119 10.49 -22.85 -10.05
N LYS A 120 9.19 -22.63 -10.16
CA LYS A 120 8.25 -22.82 -9.04
C LYS A 120 8.23 -24.25 -8.52
N ALA A 121 8.29 -25.25 -9.41
CA ALA A 121 8.35 -26.65 -9.02
C ALA A 121 9.66 -27.03 -8.31
N ALA A 122 10.76 -26.29 -8.56
CA ALA A 122 12.04 -26.49 -7.90
C ALA A 122 12.14 -25.80 -6.53
N MET A 123 11.22 -24.88 -6.20
CA MET A 123 11.23 -24.14 -4.94
C MET A 123 10.65 -24.97 -3.77
N PRO A 124 11.14 -24.79 -2.53
CA PRO A 124 12.18 -23.84 -2.12
C PRO A 124 13.60 -24.32 -2.43
N LEU A 125 14.50 -23.39 -2.75
CA LEU A 125 15.90 -23.70 -3.04
C LEU A 125 16.73 -23.76 -1.75
N SER A 126 16.85 -24.95 -1.15
CA SER A 126 17.47 -25.14 0.17
C SER A 126 18.99 -25.39 0.14
N HIS A 127 19.51 -26.03 -0.92
CA HIS A 127 20.94 -26.35 -1.08
C HIS A 127 21.59 -25.48 -2.15
N SER A 128 22.54 -24.63 -1.74
CA SER A 128 23.29 -23.78 -2.68
C SER A 128 24.46 -24.53 -3.31
N ASP A 129 24.65 -24.38 -4.62
CA ASP A 129 25.81 -24.85 -5.38
C ASP A 129 27.02 -23.91 -5.30
N GLY A 130 26.94 -22.90 -4.43
CA GLY A 130 28.03 -21.97 -4.19
C GLY A 130 27.57 -20.59 -3.73
N THR A 131 28.54 -19.70 -3.59
CA THR A 131 28.33 -18.30 -3.24
C THR A 131 28.77 -17.41 -4.38
N VAL A 132 27.97 -16.39 -4.67
CA VAL A 132 28.37 -15.27 -5.53
C VAL A 132 28.59 -14.05 -4.66
N ARG A 133 29.66 -13.31 -4.92
CA ARG A 133 29.83 -11.95 -4.40
C ARG A 133 29.20 -11.01 -5.42
N TRP A 134 28.09 -10.40 -5.05
CA TRP A 134 27.29 -9.55 -5.91
C TRP A 134 27.80 -8.12 -5.82
N HIS A 135 28.53 -7.72 -6.86
CA HIS A 135 29.09 -6.38 -6.93
C HIS A 135 28.13 -5.38 -7.55
N THR A 136 28.20 -4.15 -7.06
CA THR A 136 27.40 -3.00 -7.43
C THR A 136 28.30 -1.82 -7.76
N PHE A 137 29.25 -2.08 -8.66
CA PHE A 137 30.29 -1.13 -9.04
C PHE A 137 29.68 0.23 -9.44
N GLY A 138 30.13 1.28 -8.77
CA GLY A 138 29.72 2.65 -9.08
C GLY A 138 28.32 3.05 -8.61
N LEU A 139 27.48 2.15 -8.07
CA LEU A 139 26.12 2.52 -7.65
C LEU A 139 26.14 3.70 -6.67
N ASP A 140 26.92 3.58 -5.58
CA ASP A 140 26.99 4.62 -4.55
C ASP A 140 27.46 5.95 -5.12
N ARG A 141 28.48 5.93 -5.99
CA ARG A 141 28.99 7.12 -6.67
C ARG A 141 27.95 7.73 -7.60
N THR A 142 27.21 6.93 -8.35
CA THR A 142 26.18 7.40 -9.28
C THR A 142 24.92 7.89 -8.56
N SER A 143 24.69 7.45 -7.33
CA SER A 143 23.60 7.94 -6.48
C SER A 143 23.86 9.34 -5.89
N GLU A 144 25.09 9.86 -5.96
CA GLU A 144 25.39 11.22 -5.53
C GLU A 144 24.69 12.26 -6.43
N PRO A 145 24.16 13.37 -5.90
CA PRO A 145 23.27 14.27 -6.63
C PRO A 145 23.77 14.72 -8.01
N GLU A 146 24.99 15.22 -8.10
CA GLU A 146 25.59 15.71 -9.36
C GLU A 146 25.78 14.57 -10.38
N ALA A 147 26.27 13.42 -9.92
CA ALA A 147 26.48 12.25 -10.78
C ALA A 147 25.15 11.64 -11.25
N LEU A 148 24.13 11.68 -10.38
CA LEU A 148 22.79 11.20 -10.67
C LEU A 148 22.12 12.06 -11.74
N GLU A 149 22.19 13.39 -11.60
CA GLU A 149 21.66 14.34 -12.58
C GLU A 149 22.31 14.14 -13.96
N ALA A 150 23.65 14.10 -14.01
CA ALA A 150 24.39 13.85 -15.24
C ALA A 150 24.04 12.49 -15.87
N TRP A 151 23.85 11.45 -15.05
CA TRP A 151 23.44 10.13 -15.53
C TRP A 151 22.04 10.17 -16.14
N TRP A 152 21.07 10.81 -15.47
CA TRP A 152 19.70 10.92 -15.97
C TRP A 152 19.61 11.74 -17.26
N ASP A 153 20.41 12.79 -17.41
CA ASP A 153 20.47 13.54 -18.67
C ASP A 153 20.92 12.67 -19.86
N SER A 154 21.83 11.73 -19.62
CA SER A 154 22.25 10.76 -20.64
C SER A 154 21.20 9.66 -20.90
N TYR A 155 20.35 9.36 -19.91
CA TYR A 155 19.38 8.27 -19.97
C TYR A 155 18.00 8.71 -20.44
N ARG A 156 17.56 9.95 -20.17
CA ARG A 156 16.17 10.44 -20.39
C ARG A 156 15.65 10.29 -21.82
N HIS A 157 16.54 10.17 -22.79
CA HIS A 157 16.21 9.97 -24.21
C HIS A 157 16.14 8.49 -24.62
N ARG A 158 16.48 7.55 -23.73
CA ARG A 158 16.43 6.11 -23.97
C ARG A 158 15.04 5.59 -23.61
N GLN A 159 14.40 4.91 -24.55
CA GLN A 159 13.14 4.22 -24.30
C GLN A 159 13.42 2.84 -23.70
N GLY A 160 12.81 2.55 -22.56
CA GLY A 160 12.78 1.21 -21.98
C GLY A 160 11.72 0.35 -22.68
N ASN A 161 11.95 -0.96 -22.74
CA ASN A 161 10.98 -1.94 -23.21
C ASN A 161 10.78 -3.07 -22.19
N GLY A 162 11.31 -2.90 -20.99
CA GLY A 162 11.10 -3.82 -19.87
C GLY A 162 9.68 -3.76 -19.33
N GLY A 163 9.34 -4.71 -18.47
CA GLY A 163 8.02 -4.76 -17.87
C GLY A 163 7.92 -5.69 -16.68
N VAL A 164 6.75 -5.64 -16.04
CA VAL A 164 6.42 -6.45 -14.88
C VAL A 164 5.18 -7.31 -15.17
N THR A 165 5.30 -8.61 -14.93
CA THR A 165 4.24 -9.60 -15.21
C THR A 165 4.13 -10.61 -14.09
N SER A 166 2.94 -11.19 -13.88
CA SER A 166 2.80 -12.40 -13.07
C SER A 166 2.83 -13.62 -13.97
N ARG A 167 3.67 -14.61 -13.62
CA ARG A 167 3.83 -15.88 -14.36
C ARG A 167 3.82 -17.02 -13.37
N SER A 168 2.81 -17.88 -13.46
CA SER A 168 2.66 -19.03 -12.57
C SER A 168 2.74 -18.70 -11.07
N GLY A 169 2.27 -17.53 -10.63
CA GLY A 169 2.38 -17.09 -9.22
C GLY A 169 3.81 -16.74 -8.81
N LEU A 170 4.58 -16.18 -9.75
CA LEU A 170 5.83 -15.47 -9.53
C LEU A 170 5.65 -14.07 -10.12
N LEU A 171 6.05 -13.04 -9.38
CA LEU A 171 6.12 -11.69 -9.92
C LEU A 171 7.47 -11.51 -10.63
N VAL A 172 7.42 -11.29 -11.94
CA VAL A 172 8.60 -11.24 -12.80
C VAL A 172 8.85 -9.81 -13.26
N LEU A 173 9.98 -9.26 -12.83
CA LEU A 173 10.51 -7.97 -13.25
C LEU A 173 11.56 -8.21 -14.34
N THR A 174 11.29 -7.70 -15.54
CA THR A 174 12.14 -7.93 -16.71
C THR A 174 12.60 -6.60 -17.30
N PRO A 175 13.67 -5.96 -16.78
CA PRO A 175 14.33 -4.87 -17.51
C PRO A 175 14.81 -5.37 -18.87
N GLY A 176 14.58 -4.59 -19.92
CA GLY A 176 14.88 -4.97 -21.30
C GLY A 176 16.30 -4.63 -21.78
N SER A 177 17.05 -3.85 -20.98
CA SER A 177 18.47 -3.58 -21.21
C SER A 177 19.26 -3.42 -19.90
N PRO A 178 20.59 -3.53 -19.94
CA PRO A 178 21.43 -3.23 -18.78
C PRO A 178 21.24 -1.80 -18.24
N ASP A 179 21.04 -0.81 -19.13
CA ASP A 179 20.78 0.57 -18.72
C ASP A 179 19.44 0.72 -18.02
N GLU A 180 18.40 0.05 -18.50
CA GLU A 180 17.09 0.06 -17.86
C GLU A 180 17.14 -0.60 -16.47
N ALA A 181 17.89 -1.70 -16.33
CA ALA A 181 18.13 -2.30 -15.01
C ALA A 181 18.83 -1.32 -14.05
N ARG A 182 19.80 -0.52 -14.54
CA ARG A 182 20.43 0.55 -13.75
C ARG A 182 19.46 1.68 -13.43
N ALA A 183 18.62 2.09 -14.37
CA ALA A 183 17.60 3.11 -14.15
C ALA A 183 16.63 2.69 -13.03
N TRP A 184 16.13 1.45 -13.08
CA TRP A 184 15.26 0.91 -12.05
C TRP A 184 15.97 0.82 -10.70
N ALA A 185 17.26 0.44 -10.69
CA ALA A 185 18.06 0.42 -9.47
C ALA A 185 18.24 1.81 -8.85
N LEU A 186 18.59 2.83 -9.65
CA LEU A 186 18.76 4.20 -9.15
C LEU A 186 17.44 4.76 -8.60
N ARG A 187 16.36 4.56 -9.34
CA ARG A 187 15.00 4.91 -8.90
C ARG A 187 14.64 4.24 -7.57
N ALA A 188 14.86 2.93 -7.44
CA ALA A 188 14.63 2.21 -6.19
C ALA A 188 15.53 2.72 -5.05
N SER A 189 16.79 3.08 -5.34
CA SER A 189 17.73 3.58 -4.33
C SER A 189 17.37 4.97 -3.80
N ALA A 190 16.71 5.78 -4.63
CA ALA A 190 16.32 7.15 -4.32
C ALA A 190 15.02 7.24 -3.49
N LEU A 191 14.25 6.15 -3.39
CA LEU A 191 13.00 6.13 -2.64
C LEU A 191 13.23 6.48 -1.16
N ASN A 192 12.45 7.43 -0.66
CA ASN A 192 12.54 7.92 0.72
C ASN A 192 11.16 8.04 1.39
N ALA A 193 10.85 7.08 2.27
CA ALA A 193 9.61 7.06 3.04
C ALA A 193 9.60 7.98 4.28
N ASP A 194 10.67 8.74 4.55
CA ASP A 194 10.69 9.72 5.65
C ASP A 194 10.00 11.05 5.29
N ASN A 195 9.34 11.10 4.13
CA ASN A 195 8.47 12.20 3.74
C ASN A 195 7.17 12.25 4.57
N ARG A 196 6.38 13.32 4.37
CA ARG A 196 5.12 13.58 5.12
C ARG A 196 4.09 12.45 4.98
N SER A 197 4.04 11.80 3.83
CA SER A 197 3.11 10.72 3.53
C SER A 197 3.55 9.38 4.13
N GLY A 198 4.79 9.25 4.58
CA GLY A 198 5.33 8.01 5.12
C GLY A 198 5.48 6.90 4.09
N THR A 199 5.41 7.24 2.80
CA THR A 199 5.45 6.33 1.65
C THR A 199 6.10 7.01 0.46
N ASP A 200 6.78 6.24 -0.39
CA ASP A 200 7.35 6.74 -1.65
C ASP A 200 7.28 5.63 -2.70
N TYR A 201 7.23 5.98 -3.97
CA TYR A 201 7.04 5.01 -5.05
C TYR A 201 7.68 5.43 -6.36
N VAL A 202 7.91 4.44 -7.22
CA VAL A 202 8.35 4.66 -8.59
C VAL A 202 7.83 3.60 -9.53
N TYR A 203 7.36 4.03 -10.70
CA TYR A 203 6.92 3.14 -11.76
C TYR A 203 8.08 2.51 -12.53
N LEU A 204 7.86 1.28 -12.97
CA LEU A 204 8.77 0.46 -13.74
C LEU A 204 8.25 0.28 -15.18
N GLY A 205 9.20 0.24 -16.12
CA GLY A 205 8.92 0.08 -17.54
C GLY A 205 8.36 1.34 -18.21
N PRO A 206 8.09 1.27 -19.52
CA PRO A 206 7.43 2.34 -20.25
C PRO A 206 5.96 2.45 -19.85
N TRP A 207 5.40 3.64 -20.02
CA TRP A 207 3.95 3.83 -19.93
C TRP A 207 3.29 3.29 -21.21
N ASP A 208 2.35 2.38 -21.06
CA ASP A 208 1.50 1.87 -22.14
C ASP A 208 0.05 1.82 -21.65
N ARG A 209 -0.62 2.99 -21.70
CA ARG A 209 -1.97 3.19 -21.13
C ARG A 209 -2.05 2.91 -19.62
N GLY A 210 -0.90 2.94 -18.96
CA GLY A 210 -0.70 2.58 -17.56
C GLY A 210 0.73 2.04 -17.36
N TYR A 211 1.13 1.89 -16.10
CA TYR A 211 2.36 1.16 -15.75
C TYR A 211 2.00 -0.24 -15.28
N ASN A 212 2.74 -1.24 -15.75
CA ASN A 212 2.52 -2.62 -15.33
C ASN A 212 3.27 -2.98 -14.03
N GLY A 213 4.19 -2.11 -13.58
CA GLY A 213 5.01 -2.33 -12.40
C GLY A 213 5.26 -1.07 -11.57
N GLU A 214 5.31 -1.22 -10.25
CA GLU A 214 5.68 -0.18 -9.29
C GLU A 214 6.55 -0.77 -8.17
N ILE A 215 7.54 -0.01 -7.70
CA ILE A 215 8.21 -0.26 -6.42
C ILE A 215 7.69 0.78 -5.45
N GLN A 216 7.14 0.34 -4.33
CA GLN A 216 6.60 1.22 -3.30
C GLN A 216 7.17 0.85 -1.94
N ILE A 217 7.57 1.86 -1.17
CA ILE A 217 8.06 1.67 0.19
C ILE A 217 7.20 2.39 1.20
N PHE A 218 7.13 1.80 2.39
CA PHE A 218 6.43 2.38 3.54
C PHE A 218 7.37 2.48 4.74
N ARG A 219 7.36 3.62 5.41
CA ARG A 219 8.11 3.84 6.66
C ARG A 219 7.69 2.84 7.74
N ARG A 220 6.41 2.46 7.74
CA ARG A 220 5.81 1.51 8.71
C ARG A 220 5.44 0.17 8.07
N PHE A 221 6.19 -0.29 7.06
CA PHE A 221 5.88 -1.52 6.32
C PHE A 221 5.60 -2.73 7.23
N ARG A 222 6.51 -3.06 8.16
CA ARG A 222 6.35 -4.22 9.06
C ARG A 222 5.14 -4.08 10.00
N PRO A 223 4.94 -2.93 10.69
CA PRO A 223 3.69 -2.68 11.40
C PRO A 223 2.44 -2.86 10.54
N MET A 224 2.42 -2.34 9.31
CA MET A 224 1.26 -2.46 8.41
C MET A 224 0.95 -3.93 8.09
N VAL A 225 1.97 -4.74 7.79
CA VAL A 225 1.81 -6.20 7.59
C VAL A 225 1.21 -6.88 8.83
N SER A 226 1.70 -6.52 10.03
CA SER A 226 1.20 -7.09 11.29
C SER A 226 -0.27 -6.71 11.53
N VAL A 227 -0.62 -5.45 11.29
CA VAL A 227 -2.00 -4.95 11.36
C VAL A 227 -2.90 -5.72 10.40
N ALA A 228 -2.52 -5.80 9.12
CA ALA A 228 -3.33 -6.47 8.09
C ALA A 228 -3.54 -7.95 8.43
N GLY A 229 -2.49 -8.63 8.92
CA GLY A 229 -2.57 -10.02 9.37
C GLY A 229 -3.54 -10.21 10.54
N ARG A 230 -3.47 -9.34 11.56
CA ARG A 230 -4.40 -9.36 12.70
C ARG A 230 -5.83 -9.08 12.26
N ALA A 231 -6.04 -8.06 11.45
CA ALA A 231 -7.34 -7.69 10.91
C ALA A 231 -7.96 -8.85 10.12
N ARG A 232 -7.19 -9.50 9.24
CA ARG A 232 -7.65 -10.66 8.48
C ARG A 232 -8.03 -11.83 9.39
N ALA A 233 -7.24 -12.11 10.42
CA ALA A 233 -7.56 -13.16 11.40
C ALA A 233 -8.85 -12.85 12.16
N GLN A 234 -9.04 -11.62 12.60
CA GLN A 234 -10.26 -11.17 13.29
C GLN A 234 -11.50 -11.28 12.39
N VAL A 235 -11.43 -10.78 11.15
CA VAL A 235 -12.54 -10.91 10.20
C VAL A 235 -12.89 -12.38 9.95
N ARG A 236 -11.90 -13.25 9.75
CA ARG A 236 -12.11 -14.68 9.50
C ARG A 236 -12.65 -15.45 10.70
N SER A 237 -12.47 -14.95 11.92
CA SER A 237 -13.02 -15.56 13.12
C SER A 237 -14.52 -15.30 13.32
N ARG A 238 -15.12 -14.38 12.54
CA ARG A 238 -16.54 -14.06 12.66
C ARG A 238 -17.41 -15.15 12.03
N PRO A 239 -18.58 -15.48 12.61
CA PRO A 239 -19.51 -16.46 12.02
C PRO A 239 -19.99 -16.09 10.61
N ASP A 240 -20.06 -14.80 10.30
CA ASP A 240 -20.51 -14.21 9.03
C ASP A 240 -19.35 -13.79 8.11
N ALA A 241 -18.13 -14.31 8.35
CA ALA A 241 -16.95 -13.93 7.58
C ALA A 241 -17.12 -14.19 6.08
N PRO A 242 -16.91 -13.19 5.20
CA PRO A 242 -16.94 -13.40 3.77
C PRO A 242 -15.84 -14.39 3.32
N THR A 243 -16.20 -15.32 2.45
CA THR A 243 -15.26 -16.28 1.83
C THR A 243 -14.74 -15.79 0.48
N ASP A 244 -15.54 -14.99 -0.22
CA ASP A 244 -15.18 -14.36 -1.48
C ASP A 244 -14.11 -13.27 -1.26
N PRO A 245 -12.98 -13.28 -2.01
CA PRO A 245 -11.92 -12.28 -1.87
C PRO A 245 -12.38 -10.83 -2.03
N ASP A 246 -13.32 -10.55 -2.93
CA ASP A 246 -13.76 -9.18 -3.21
C ASP A 246 -14.63 -8.60 -2.08
N ALA A 247 -15.36 -9.46 -1.37
CA ALA A 247 -16.03 -9.09 -0.13
C ALA A 247 -15.10 -9.11 1.11
N LEU A 248 -14.12 -10.02 1.13
CA LEU A 248 -13.19 -10.18 2.26
C LEU A 248 -12.22 -9.01 2.38
N ARG A 249 -11.59 -8.57 1.29
CA ARG A 249 -10.58 -7.48 1.35
C ARG A 249 -11.12 -6.18 1.94
N PRO A 250 -12.29 -5.65 1.52
CA PRO A 250 -12.86 -4.46 2.14
C PRO A 250 -13.25 -4.67 3.62
N ALA A 251 -13.64 -5.89 4.03
CA ALA A 251 -13.87 -6.19 5.43
C ALA A 251 -12.56 -6.14 6.23
N VAL A 252 -11.46 -6.67 5.69
CA VAL A 252 -10.13 -6.59 6.32
C VAL A 252 -9.62 -5.16 6.39
N TRP A 253 -9.79 -4.35 5.33
CA TRP A 253 -9.38 -2.95 5.36
C TRP A 253 -10.08 -2.16 6.47
N ARG A 254 -11.40 -2.35 6.61
CA ARG A 254 -12.18 -1.77 7.71
C ARG A 254 -11.68 -2.24 9.08
N GLU A 255 -11.42 -3.54 9.24
CA GLU A 255 -10.90 -4.06 10.49
C GLU A 255 -9.49 -3.54 10.81
N ALA A 256 -8.63 -3.40 9.80
CA ALA A 256 -7.28 -2.87 9.94
C ALA A 256 -7.26 -1.42 10.42
N GLU A 257 -8.31 -0.64 10.15
CA GLU A 257 -8.47 0.68 10.73
C GLU A 257 -8.68 0.59 12.25
N TYR A 258 -9.54 -0.30 12.73
CA TYR A 258 -9.73 -0.51 14.18
C TYR A 258 -8.44 -1.02 14.84
N VAL A 259 -7.74 -1.96 14.21
CA VAL A 259 -6.50 -2.53 14.75
C VAL A 259 -5.37 -1.50 14.86
N ARG A 260 -5.28 -0.55 13.92
CA ARG A 260 -4.28 0.54 13.97
C ARG A 260 -4.60 1.59 15.04
N GLY A 261 -5.85 1.65 15.48
CA GLY A 261 -6.40 2.88 16.02
C GLY A 261 -6.66 3.92 14.93
N ASP A 262 -6.55 3.60 13.65
CA ASP A 262 -6.85 4.58 12.60
C ASP A 262 -8.36 4.71 12.35
N ALA A 263 -9.20 3.79 12.83
CA ALA A 263 -10.67 3.91 12.73
C ALA A 263 -11.18 5.17 13.44
N HIS A 264 -10.49 5.59 14.51
CA HIS A 264 -10.76 6.88 15.15
C HIS A 264 -10.08 8.06 14.46
N LEU A 265 -9.00 7.83 13.70
CA LEU A 265 -8.26 8.85 12.96
C LEU A 265 -8.80 9.09 11.54
N LYS A 266 -9.60 8.19 10.97
CA LYS A 266 -10.23 8.34 9.64
C LYS A 266 -11.34 9.39 9.57
N ILE A 267 -11.61 10.02 10.69
CA ILE A 267 -12.34 11.26 10.67
C ILE A 267 -11.46 12.35 9.99
N ARG A 268 -10.12 12.27 10.03
CA ARG A 268 -9.15 13.34 9.69
C ARG A 268 -8.84 13.57 8.21
N ASP A 269 -9.45 12.84 7.28
CA ASP A 269 -9.61 13.30 5.90
C ASP A 269 -11.10 13.49 5.65
N TYR A 270 -11.51 14.72 5.38
CA TYR A 270 -12.91 15.10 5.16
C TYR A 270 -13.51 14.40 3.94
N ASN A 271 -13.95 13.16 4.13
CA ASN A 271 -14.83 12.43 3.21
C ASN A 271 -15.62 11.33 3.93
N SER A 272 -16.03 11.60 5.17
CA SER A 272 -17.11 10.82 5.78
C SER A 272 -18.44 11.25 5.14
N ARG A 273 -19.38 10.31 4.91
CA ARG A 273 -20.73 10.65 4.41
C ARG A 273 -21.57 11.50 5.39
N ALA A 274 -21.06 11.76 6.60
CA ALA A 274 -21.75 12.48 7.67
C ALA A 274 -21.27 13.93 7.83
N LEU A 275 -19.97 14.20 7.70
CA LEU A 275 -19.35 15.53 7.70
C LEU A 275 -18.55 15.70 6.42
N GLY A 276 -19.10 16.45 5.45
CA GLY A 276 -18.50 16.75 4.16
C GLY A 276 -17.72 18.07 4.15
N VAL A 277 -17.23 18.47 2.98
CA VAL A 277 -16.42 19.70 2.78
C VAL A 277 -17.09 20.96 3.34
N GLU A 278 -18.41 21.06 3.22
CA GLU A 278 -19.19 22.17 3.78
C GLU A 278 -19.15 22.19 5.32
N ALA A 279 -19.26 21.03 5.97
CA ALA A 279 -19.14 20.90 7.41
C ALA A 279 -17.71 21.24 7.91
N ALA A 280 -16.68 20.97 7.08
CA ALA A 280 -15.31 21.38 7.35
C ALA A 280 -15.14 22.89 7.42
N ALA A 281 -15.73 23.60 6.44
CA ALA A 281 -15.70 25.05 6.40
C ALA A 281 -16.44 25.66 7.60
N MET A 282 -17.56 25.07 8.01
CA MET A 282 -18.32 25.48 9.19
C MET A 282 -17.51 25.30 10.49
N LEU A 283 -16.82 24.18 10.65
CA LEU A 283 -15.99 23.89 11.82
C LEU A 283 -14.73 24.77 11.89
N ALA A 284 -14.12 25.07 10.73
CA ALA A 284 -12.99 25.99 10.66
C ALA A 284 -13.37 27.40 11.16
N ALA A 285 -14.59 27.87 10.91
CA ALA A 285 -15.11 29.13 11.46
C ALA A 285 -15.24 29.13 12.99
N ALA A 286 -15.26 27.94 13.61
CA ALA A 286 -15.23 27.75 15.07
C ALA A 286 -13.84 27.42 15.63
N ALA A 287 -12.77 27.63 14.82
CA ALA A 287 -11.39 27.29 15.14
C ALA A 287 -11.20 25.79 15.49
N VAL A 288 -12.05 24.92 14.92
CA VAL A 288 -11.90 23.47 14.98
C VAL A 288 -11.53 23.02 13.57
N THR A 289 -10.24 22.82 13.35
CA THR A 289 -9.66 22.48 12.05
C THR A 289 -9.33 21.00 11.95
N THR A 290 -9.26 20.30 13.08
CA THR A 290 -9.03 18.87 13.14
C THR A 290 -10.05 18.17 14.05
N LEU A 291 -10.06 16.85 14.04
CA LEU A 291 -11.02 16.08 14.85
C LEU A 291 -10.48 15.66 16.19
N ASP A 292 -9.17 15.70 16.38
CA ASP A 292 -8.62 15.71 17.72
C ASP A 292 -9.09 16.99 18.42
N GLU A 293 -9.05 18.15 17.75
CA GLU A 293 -9.62 19.38 18.30
C GLU A 293 -11.13 19.24 18.54
N LEU A 294 -11.89 18.61 17.64
CA LEU A 294 -13.33 18.34 17.86
C LEU A 294 -13.57 17.40 19.05
N ALA A 295 -12.72 16.38 19.23
CA ALA A 295 -12.82 15.42 20.33
C ALA A 295 -12.42 16.05 21.67
N ASP A 296 -11.41 16.92 21.66
CA ASP A 296 -10.92 17.63 22.83
C ASP A 296 -11.95 18.65 23.35
N VAL A 297 -12.66 19.33 22.45
CA VAL A 297 -13.69 20.32 22.84
C VAL A 297 -15.08 19.70 23.03
N GLY A 298 -15.39 18.63 22.30
CA GLY A 298 -16.70 17.98 22.28
C GLY A 298 -17.72 18.61 21.32
N ALA A 299 -18.71 17.81 20.88
CA ALA A 299 -19.69 18.20 19.86
C ALA A 299 -20.57 19.39 20.29
N ALA A 300 -21.04 19.42 21.54
CA ALA A 300 -21.86 20.51 22.06
C ALA A 300 -21.09 21.84 22.09
N GLU A 301 -19.84 21.82 22.53
CA GLU A 301 -18.99 23.03 22.59
C GLU A 301 -18.60 23.54 21.20
N ALA A 302 -18.21 22.64 20.29
CA ALA A 302 -17.97 23.02 18.90
C ALA A 302 -19.21 23.66 18.25
N TYR A 303 -20.41 23.12 18.53
CA TYR A 303 -21.66 23.69 18.08
C TYR A 303 -21.93 25.08 18.67
N ARG A 304 -21.64 25.30 19.96
CA ARG A 304 -21.74 26.63 20.59
C ARG A 304 -20.82 27.64 19.93
N ARG A 305 -19.58 27.26 19.62
CA ARG A 305 -18.62 28.12 18.92
C ARG A 305 -19.09 28.48 17.51
N MET A 306 -19.65 27.52 16.76
CA MET A 306 -20.24 27.78 15.44
C MET A 306 -21.46 28.73 15.52
N ARG A 307 -22.30 28.60 16.56
CA ARG A 307 -23.39 29.55 16.81
C ARG A 307 -22.87 30.95 17.11
N ALA A 308 -21.84 31.06 17.94
CA ALA A 308 -21.22 32.34 18.29
C ALA A 308 -20.56 33.02 17.07
N ALA A 309 -20.01 32.22 16.15
CA ALA A 309 -19.45 32.69 14.89
C ALA A 309 -20.51 32.98 13.79
N ALA A 310 -21.81 32.83 14.09
CA ALA A 310 -22.91 33.06 13.17
C ALA A 310 -22.78 32.33 11.82
N VAL A 311 -22.33 31.08 11.85
CA VAL A 311 -22.10 30.25 10.65
C VAL A 311 -23.42 30.09 9.85
N PRO A 312 -23.46 30.48 8.57
CA PRO A 312 -24.66 30.33 7.72
C PRO A 312 -25.07 28.86 7.56
N GLY A 313 -26.37 28.57 7.65
CA GLY A 313 -26.90 27.21 7.42
C GLY A 313 -26.70 26.21 8.56
N LEU A 314 -26.25 26.66 9.74
CA LEU A 314 -26.06 25.81 10.91
C LEU A 314 -27.41 25.25 11.42
N THR A 315 -27.52 23.93 11.50
CA THR A 315 -28.71 23.21 11.99
C THR A 315 -28.34 22.16 13.04
N LEU A 316 -29.31 21.67 13.80
CA LEU A 316 -29.07 20.59 14.77
C LEU A 316 -28.57 19.29 14.13
N ASP A 317 -28.81 19.08 12.83
CA ASP A 317 -28.24 17.95 12.09
C ASP A 317 -26.70 17.99 12.12
N MET A 318 -26.09 19.18 12.18
CA MET A 318 -24.65 19.35 12.36
C MET A 318 -24.20 18.90 13.76
N LEU A 319 -24.98 19.19 14.81
CA LEU A 319 -24.70 18.69 16.16
C LEU A 319 -24.76 17.15 16.21
N TRP A 320 -25.77 16.57 15.57
CA TRP A 320 -25.91 15.10 15.48
C TRP A 320 -24.81 14.47 14.63
N ALA A 321 -24.40 15.14 13.56
CA ALA A 321 -23.30 14.69 12.73
C ALA A 321 -21.98 14.69 13.52
N MET A 322 -21.68 15.75 14.27
CA MET A 322 -20.50 15.79 15.15
C MET A 322 -20.55 14.74 16.26
N GLU A 323 -21.68 14.56 16.95
CA GLU A 323 -21.80 13.52 17.97
C GLU A 323 -21.67 12.11 17.39
N GLY A 324 -22.36 11.83 16.27
CA GLY A 324 -22.23 10.56 15.57
C GLY A 324 -20.79 10.30 15.14
N THR A 325 -20.10 11.35 14.70
CA THR A 325 -18.68 11.32 14.39
C THR A 325 -17.81 11.02 15.62
N LEU A 326 -18.01 11.69 16.76
CA LEU A 326 -17.23 11.46 17.99
C LEU A 326 -17.50 10.09 18.63
N THR A 327 -18.71 9.56 18.48
CA THR A 327 -19.14 8.29 19.10
C THR A 327 -19.09 7.09 18.14
N PHE A 328 -18.62 7.29 16.90
CA PHE A 328 -18.55 6.27 15.86
C PHE A 328 -19.91 5.62 15.53
N ARG A 329 -20.99 6.42 15.53
CA ARG A 329 -22.36 5.98 15.20
C ARG A 329 -22.90 6.76 14.00
N ASP A 330 -23.80 6.14 13.23
CA ASP A 330 -24.57 6.90 12.25
C ASP A 330 -25.33 8.03 12.99
N PRO A 331 -25.26 9.30 12.53
CA PRO A 331 -25.96 10.42 13.16
C PRO A 331 -27.48 10.18 13.35
N ARG A 332 -28.07 9.34 12.49
CA ARG A 332 -29.48 8.93 12.58
C ARG A 332 -29.75 7.92 13.70
N VAL A 333 -28.70 7.36 14.30
CA VAL A 333 -28.73 6.30 15.32
C VAL A 333 -28.26 6.83 16.70
N VAL A 334 -27.97 8.14 16.82
CA VAL A 334 -27.79 8.79 18.14
C VAL A 334 -29.08 8.63 18.93
N SER A 335 -29.00 8.01 20.12
CA SER A 335 -30.19 7.65 20.89
C SER A 335 -30.96 8.90 21.36
N PRO A 336 -32.29 8.83 21.51
CA PRO A 336 -33.09 9.96 21.99
C PRO A 336 -32.59 10.54 23.31
N GLU A 337 -32.12 9.69 24.21
CA GLU A 337 -31.56 10.08 25.51
C GLU A 337 -30.29 10.91 25.33
N ARG A 338 -29.36 10.47 24.47
CA ARG A 338 -28.12 11.20 24.20
C ARG A 338 -28.38 12.54 23.50
N ARG A 339 -29.39 12.62 22.63
CA ARG A 339 -29.81 13.89 22.02
C ARG A 339 -30.33 14.88 23.06
N GLN A 340 -31.07 14.40 24.06
CA GLN A 340 -31.55 15.25 25.16
C GLN A 340 -30.39 15.75 26.02
N GLU A 341 -29.40 14.91 26.33
CA GLU A 341 -28.18 15.32 27.04
C GLU A 341 -27.43 16.42 26.30
N LEU A 342 -27.17 16.26 25.01
CA LEU A 342 -26.47 17.27 24.20
C LEU A 342 -27.24 18.58 24.10
N LEU A 343 -28.57 18.54 23.99
CA LEU A 343 -29.39 19.75 24.01
C LEU A 343 -29.35 20.45 25.36
N ALA A 344 -29.28 19.69 26.46
CA ALA A 344 -29.09 20.25 27.79
C ALA A 344 -27.70 20.90 27.94
N GLU A 345 -26.65 20.28 27.39
CA GLU A 345 -25.28 20.82 27.35
C GLU A 345 -25.16 22.15 26.56
N LEU A 346 -26.02 22.36 25.55
CA LEU A 346 -26.06 23.63 24.80
C LEU A 346 -26.57 24.82 25.64
N GLY A 347 -27.31 24.57 26.72
CA GLY A 347 -27.94 25.59 27.56
C GLY A 347 -29.07 26.37 26.87
N PRO A 348 -29.74 27.30 27.59
CA PRO A 348 -30.86 28.07 27.05
C PRO A 348 -30.37 29.10 26.03
N GLY A 349 -30.52 28.79 24.75
CA GLY A 349 -30.24 29.73 23.66
C GLY A 349 -31.08 29.40 22.43
N ARG A 350 -31.90 30.37 21.98
CA ARG A 350 -32.87 30.31 20.86
C ARG A 350 -32.55 29.23 19.81
N THR A 351 -33.29 28.13 19.86
CA THR A 351 -33.38 27.16 18.77
C THR A 351 -34.06 27.85 17.58
N ALA A 352 -33.37 27.96 16.45
CA ALA A 352 -34.08 28.10 15.18
C ALA A 352 -34.86 26.78 15.00
N GLU A 353 -36.18 26.87 14.87
CA GLU A 353 -37.05 25.71 14.70
C GLU A 353 -36.60 24.86 13.50
N PRO A 354 -36.78 23.52 13.57
CA PRO A 354 -36.54 22.69 12.42
C PRO A 354 -37.49 23.09 11.29
N VAL A 355 -36.93 23.56 10.17
CA VAL A 355 -37.69 23.74 8.93
C VAL A 355 -38.21 22.36 8.51
N LEU A 356 -39.49 22.11 8.78
CA LEU A 356 -40.21 20.95 8.26
C LEU A 356 -40.04 20.93 6.75
N ARG A 357 -39.30 19.94 6.23
CA ARG A 357 -39.21 19.72 4.78
C ARG A 357 -40.63 19.61 4.22
N PRO A 358 -40.96 20.28 3.10
CA PRO A 358 -42.27 20.15 2.49
C PRO A 358 -42.49 18.67 2.19
N ARG A 359 -43.60 18.11 2.71
CA ARG A 359 -44.12 16.80 2.32
C ARG A 359 -44.11 16.76 0.80
N ARG A 360 -43.26 15.91 0.20
CA ARG A 360 -43.37 15.60 -1.22
C ARG A 360 -44.78 15.08 -1.45
N TYR A 361 -45.56 15.85 -2.19
CA TYR A 361 -46.87 15.48 -2.68
C TYR A 361 -46.75 14.12 -3.39
N ARG A 362 -47.24 13.05 -2.76
CA ARG A 362 -47.45 11.76 -3.44
C ARG A 362 -48.71 11.93 -4.27
N ALA A 363 -48.55 12.03 -5.59
CA ALA A 363 -49.65 11.86 -6.50
C ALA A 363 -50.34 10.50 -6.20
N PRO A 364 -51.68 10.44 -6.15
CA PRO A 364 -52.37 9.18 -5.92
C PRO A 364 -52.11 8.24 -7.10
N ILE A 365 -51.56 7.06 -6.80
CA ILE A 365 -51.49 5.93 -7.73
C ILE A 365 -52.94 5.52 -7.99
N ARG A 366 -53.44 5.78 -9.20
CA ARG A 366 -54.70 5.20 -9.68
C ARG A 366 -54.54 3.68 -9.69
N ALA A 367 -55.38 2.99 -8.94
CA ALA A 367 -55.52 1.55 -8.99
C ALA A 367 -55.91 1.13 -10.41
N ALA A 368 -55.07 0.33 -11.05
CA ALA A 368 -55.47 -0.45 -12.21
C ALA A 368 -56.47 -1.51 -11.73
N ARG A 369 -57.73 -1.36 -12.12
CA ARG A 369 -58.74 -2.40 -11.98
C ARG A 369 -58.43 -3.54 -12.95
N SER A 370 -58.40 -4.75 -12.44
CA SER A 370 -58.56 -5.98 -13.21
C SER A 370 -59.99 -6.14 -13.76
N ALA A 371 -60.08 -6.96 -14.82
CA ALA A 371 -61.25 -7.58 -15.45
C ALA A 371 -62.04 -6.65 -16.41
N TYR A 372 -62.31 -7.03 -17.67
CA TYR A 372 -62.53 -8.35 -18.29
C TYR A 372 -61.86 -8.45 -19.67
#